data_AF-A0A2D5UG28-F1
#
_entry.id   AF-A0A2D5UG28-F1
#
_cell.length_a   1.000
_cell.length_b   1.000
_cell.length_c   1.000
_cell.angle_alpha   90.00
_cell.angle_beta   90.00
_cell.angle_gamma   90.00
#
_symmetry.space_group_name_H-M   'P 1'
#
loop_
_entity.id
_entity.type
_entity.pdbx_description
1 polymer ?
#
loop_
_entity_poly.entity_id
_entity_poly.type
_entity_poly.pdbx_seq_one_letter_code
_entity_poly.pdbx_strand_id
1 'polypeptide(L)'
;MATRSKKLADDTLFIRMTDYFIQSTIAINFLVNNGLLGPTKRELHFILETGIKFLVTDQALPGAGIEEKNQHLSALPDRFRETGEAVELPGFTDPIKLDFRTAVLNLYGSLSTIVHASQAQVASDLQKFQQGIHFGFETISQVNRINSVCLEVFDIAVVLALHSIGLGLAGDIFVTVLDDEPKWIFHNTRFTKELSRHFDYKVERRQSPKRTSSE
;
A
#
# COMPACT_ATOMS: atom_id res chain seq x y z
N MET A 1 -14.75 -22.34 9.35
CA MET A 1 -14.10 -21.03 9.05
C MET A 1 -12.83 -20.80 9.86
N ALA A 2 -12.78 -21.10 11.17
CA ALA A 2 -11.60 -20.88 12.03
C ALA A 2 -10.29 -21.56 11.54
N THR A 3 -10.34 -22.75 10.94
CA THR A 3 -9.14 -23.44 10.44
C THR A 3 -8.58 -22.81 9.16
N ARG A 4 -9.44 -22.22 8.31
CA ARG A 4 -9.03 -21.51 7.09
C ARG A 4 -8.43 -20.13 7.41
N SER A 5 -9.00 -19.41 8.38
CA SER A 5 -8.49 -18.09 8.79
C SER A 5 -7.13 -18.21 9.50
N LYS A 6 -6.95 -19.23 10.34
CA LYS A 6 -5.65 -19.51 10.98
C LYS A 6 -4.59 -19.84 9.94
N LYS A 7 -4.91 -20.70 8.98
CA LYS A 7 -4.00 -21.04 7.88
C LYS A 7 -3.66 -19.83 6.99
N LEU A 8 -4.62 -18.96 6.71
CA LEU A 8 -4.37 -17.72 5.97
C LEU A 8 -3.43 -16.77 6.73
N ALA A 9 -3.66 -16.56 8.03
CA ALA A 9 -2.83 -15.67 8.84
C ALA A 9 -1.41 -16.22 9.08
N ASP A 10 -1.29 -17.55 9.20
CA ASP A 10 -0.01 -18.22 9.46
C ASP A 10 0.81 -18.40 8.17
N ASP A 11 0.17 -18.59 7.00
CA ASP A 11 0.85 -18.88 5.74
C ASP A 11 1.04 -17.62 4.86
N THR A 12 0.20 -16.58 4.95
CA THR A 12 0.34 -15.36 4.13
C THR A 12 1.38 -14.42 4.73
N LEU A 13 2.47 -14.20 4.00
CA LEU A 13 3.60 -13.39 4.42
C LEU A 13 3.18 -11.94 4.67
N PHE A 14 2.37 -11.35 3.79
CA PHE A 14 1.88 -9.98 3.94
C PHE A 14 1.14 -9.79 5.26
N ILE A 15 0.22 -10.70 5.59
CA ILE A 15 -0.56 -10.66 6.84
C ILE A 15 0.36 -10.88 8.04
N ARG A 16 1.21 -11.90 7.98
CA ARG A 16 2.11 -12.27 9.07
C ARG A 16 3.06 -11.14 9.46
N MET A 17 3.48 -10.35 8.48
CA MET A 17 4.44 -9.26 8.63
C MET A 17 3.77 -7.88 8.66
N THR A 18 2.46 -7.82 8.97
CA THR A 18 1.70 -6.55 9.06
C THR A 18 2.35 -5.55 10.04
N ASP A 19 3.03 -6.04 11.07
CA ASP A 19 3.76 -5.20 12.04
C ASP A 19 4.77 -4.26 11.38
N TYR A 20 5.41 -4.64 10.27
CA TYR A 20 6.30 -3.76 9.52
C TYR A 20 5.56 -2.52 8.99
N PHE A 21 4.35 -2.72 8.44
CA PHE A 21 3.54 -1.61 7.93
C PHE A 21 3.03 -0.73 9.07
N ILE A 22 2.61 -1.32 10.20
CA ILE A 22 2.14 -0.57 11.37
C ILE A 22 3.28 0.28 11.94
N GLN A 23 4.47 -0.31 12.13
CA GLN A 23 5.64 0.39 12.65
C GLN A 23 6.05 1.55 11.73
N SER A 24 6.14 1.33 10.41
CA SER A 24 6.45 2.40 9.46
C SER A 24 5.37 3.47 9.40
N THR A 25 4.09 3.12 9.56
CA THR A 25 3.00 4.11 9.60
C THR A 25 3.09 5.00 10.84
N ILE A 26 3.37 4.40 12.01
CA ILE A 26 3.61 5.15 13.25
C ILE A 26 4.83 6.06 13.11
N ALA A 27 5.92 5.54 12.51
CA ALA A 27 7.11 6.31 12.22
C ALA A 27 6.82 7.50 11.30
N ILE A 28 6.08 7.29 10.20
CA ILE A 28 5.67 8.36 9.28
C ILE A 28 4.93 9.48 10.04
N ASN A 29 3.97 9.14 10.89
CA ASN A 29 3.24 10.13 11.67
C ASN A 29 4.19 10.95 12.58
N PHE A 30 5.08 10.26 13.30
CA PHE A 30 6.08 10.93 14.13
C PHE A 30 7.02 11.82 13.30
N LEU A 31 7.55 11.31 12.20
CA LEU A 31 8.52 12.00 11.35
C LEU A 31 7.90 13.25 10.71
N VAL A 32 6.69 13.14 10.15
CA VAL A 32 5.97 14.28 9.54
C VAL A 32 5.68 15.36 10.57
N ASN A 33 5.19 15.00 11.76
CA ASN A 33 4.88 15.97 12.81
C ASN A 33 6.13 16.72 13.32
N ASN A 34 7.31 16.13 13.15
CA ASN A 34 8.57 16.75 13.52
C ASN A 34 9.30 17.42 12.34
N GLY A 35 8.72 17.48 11.13
CA GLY A 35 9.37 18.07 9.96
C GLY A 35 10.42 17.18 9.28
N LEU A 36 10.53 15.91 9.67
CA LEU A 36 11.48 14.94 9.09
C LEU A 36 10.97 14.36 7.74
N LEU A 37 10.80 15.23 6.72
CA LEU A 37 10.24 14.83 5.43
C LEU A 37 11.12 13.87 4.62
N GLY A 38 12.46 13.97 4.75
CA GLY A 38 13.40 13.04 4.14
C GLY A 38 13.23 11.62 4.71
N PRO A 39 13.39 11.43 6.03
CA PRO A 39 13.08 10.17 6.68
C PRO A 39 11.68 9.62 6.39
N THR A 40 10.65 10.48 6.35
CA THR A 40 9.28 10.08 5.99
C THR A 40 9.22 9.36 4.65
N LYS A 41 9.87 9.91 3.62
CA LYS A 41 9.93 9.30 2.30
C LYS A 41 10.69 7.95 2.30
N ARG A 42 11.64 7.73 3.21
CA ARG A 42 12.32 6.42 3.35
C ARG A 42 11.37 5.37 3.92
N GLU A 43 10.53 5.74 4.88
CA GLU A 43 9.48 4.84 5.39
C GLU A 43 8.43 4.55 4.31
N LEU A 44 8.03 5.55 3.51
CA LEU A 44 7.14 5.35 2.38
C LEU A 44 7.74 4.43 1.31
N HIS A 45 9.05 4.58 1.03
CA HIS A 45 9.78 3.67 0.14
C HIS A 45 9.71 2.23 0.67
N PHE A 46 9.99 2.05 1.95
CA PHE A 46 9.97 0.76 2.60
C PHE A 46 8.58 0.10 2.54
N ILE A 47 7.50 0.85 2.84
CA ILE A 47 6.12 0.34 2.73
C ILE A 47 5.82 -0.13 1.30
N LEU A 48 6.14 0.69 0.29
CA LEU A 48 5.87 0.38 -1.11
C LEU A 48 6.64 -0.85 -1.57
N GLU A 49 7.96 -0.89 -1.31
CA GLU A 49 8.82 -1.98 -1.72
C GLU A 49 8.43 -3.30 -1.04
N THR A 50 8.23 -3.25 0.28
CA THR A 50 7.88 -4.42 1.09
C THR A 50 6.52 -4.97 0.69
N GLY A 51 5.53 -4.09 0.47
CA GLY A 51 4.19 -4.51 0.03
C GLY A 51 4.22 -5.26 -1.30
N ILE A 52 4.97 -4.76 -2.28
CA ILE A 52 5.12 -5.41 -3.59
C ILE A 52 5.84 -6.75 -3.45
N LYS A 53 6.99 -6.79 -2.76
CA LYS A 53 7.78 -8.02 -2.56
C LYS A 53 6.98 -9.10 -1.83
N PHE A 54 6.20 -8.73 -0.82
CA PHE A 54 5.37 -9.66 -0.06
C PHE A 54 4.24 -10.20 -0.91
N LEU A 55 3.50 -9.35 -1.63
CA LEU A 55 2.40 -9.81 -2.46
C LEU A 55 2.89 -10.72 -3.59
N VAL A 56 3.98 -10.36 -4.28
CA VAL A 56 4.56 -11.20 -5.34
C VAL A 56 4.97 -12.56 -4.81
N THR A 57 5.63 -12.60 -3.64
CA THR A 57 6.00 -13.86 -2.97
C THR A 57 4.77 -14.70 -2.61
N ASP A 58 3.74 -14.06 -2.03
CA ASP A 58 2.50 -14.75 -1.66
C ASP A 58 1.76 -15.31 -2.88
N GLN A 59 1.82 -14.61 -4.02
CA GLN A 59 1.23 -15.04 -5.29
C GLN A 59 2.02 -16.16 -5.97
N ALA A 60 3.35 -16.14 -5.88
CA ALA A 60 4.22 -17.16 -6.46
C ALA A 60 4.14 -18.49 -5.70
N LEU A 61 3.92 -18.45 -4.39
CA LEU A 61 3.94 -19.62 -3.50
C LEU A 61 2.64 -19.74 -2.67
N PRO A 62 1.48 -19.97 -3.31
CA PRO A 62 0.21 -20.06 -2.60
C PRO A 62 0.18 -21.32 -1.70
N GLY A 63 -0.04 -21.12 -0.41
CA GLY A 63 -0.13 -22.20 0.58
C GLY A 63 1.21 -22.81 1.03
N ALA A 64 2.34 -22.25 0.57
CA ALA A 64 3.65 -22.54 1.13
C ALA A 64 3.79 -21.92 2.54
N GLY A 65 4.65 -22.51 3.36
CA GLY A 65 4.98 -21.98 4.68
C GLY A 65 5.90 -20.75 4.61
N ILE A 66 5.99 -19.99 5.71
CA ILE A 66 6.77 -18.75 5.78
C ILE A 66 8.26 -18.94 5.47
N GLU A 67 8.86 -20.07 5.83
CA GLU A 67 10.28 -20.32 5.58
C GLU A 67 10.60 -20.41 4.08
N GLU A 68 9.75 -21.10 3.31
CA GLU A 68 9.89 -21.19 1.86
C GLU A 68 9.65 -19.82 1.20
N LYS A 69 8.67 -19.05 1.70
CA LYS A 69 8.44 -17.68 1.26
C LYS A 69 9.61 -16.75 1.57
N ASN A 70 10.26 -16.91 2.71
CA ASN A 70 11.45 -16.15 3.07
C ASN A 70 12.64 -16.47 2.15
N GLN A 71 12.81 -17.74 1.77
CA GLN A 71 13.80 -18.14 0.77
C GLN A 71 13.47 -17.58 -0.62
N HIS A 72 12.20 -17.50 -0.99
CA HIS A 72 11.80 -16.88 -2.25
C HIS A 72 12.04 -15.36 -2.26
N LEU A 73 11.77 -14.67 -1.14
CA LEU A 73 12.05 -13.23 -1.00
C LEU A 73 13.52 -12.90 -1.29
N SER A 74 14.46 -13.73 -0.81
CA SER A 74 15.90 -13.52 -1.04
C SER A 74 16.33 -13.86 -2.47
N ALA A 75 15.51 -14.63 -3.20
CA ALA A 75 15.74 -14.99 -4.59
C ALA A 75 15.03 -14.05 -5.59
N LEU A 76 14.29 -13.04 -5.11
CA LEU A 76 13.67 -12.04 -5.99
C LEU A 76 14.73 -11.27 -6.79
N PRO A 77 14.40 -10.78 -8.00
CA PRO A 77 15.34 -10.02 -8.80
C PRO A 77 15.89 -8.78 -8.08
N ASP A 78 17.17 -8.49 -8.28
CA ASP A 78 17.82 -7.29 -7.75
C ASP A 78 17.14 -6.00 -8.23
N ARG A 79 16.60 -6.02 -9.45
CA ARG A 79 15.90 -4.88 -10.05
C ARG A 79 14.44 -4.90 -9.63
N PHE A 80 14.07 -3.95 -8.75
CA PHE A 80 12.69 -3.80 -8.28
C PHE A 80 11.64 -3.72 -9.40
N ARG A 81 12.01 -3.17 -10.57
CA ARG A 81 11.11 -3.11 -11.73
C ARG A 81 10.52 -4.47 -12.10
N GLU A 82 11.36 -5.51 -12.11
CA GLU A 82 10.95 -6.86 -12.50
C GLU A 82 9.94 -7.42 -11.48
N THR A 83 10.18 -7.19 -10.19
CA THR A 83 9.24 -7.54 -9.11
C THR A 83 7.93 -6.75 -9.20
N GLY A 84 8.01 -5.43 -9.45
CA GLY A 84 6.83 -4.57 -9.58
C GLY A 84 5.95 -4.91 -10.78
N GLU A 85 6.55 -5.35 -11.89
CA GLU A 85 5.82 -5.79 -13.09
C GLU A 85 5.19 -7.18 -12.92
N ALA A 86 5.75 -8.03 -12.05
CA ALA A 86 5.25 -9.38 -11.75
C ALA A 86 4.01 -9.40 -10.84
N VAL A 87 3.59 -8.26 -10.28
CA VAL A 87 2.43 -8.24 -9.37
C VAL A 87 1.13 -8.50 -10.13
N GLU A 88 0.37 -9.50 -9.69
CA GLU A 88 -0.93 -9.81 -10.27
C GLU A 88 -2.05 -9.09 -9.52
N LEU A 89 -2.98 -8.50 -10.28
CA LEU A 89 -4.04 -7.63 -9.75
C LEU A 89 -5.39 -8.09 -10.30
N PRO A 90 -5.87 -9.30 -9.93
CA PRO A 90 -7.20 -9.74 -10.29
C PRO A 90 -8.25 -8.74 -9.77
N GLY A 91 -9.31 -8.52 -10.54
CA GLY A 91 -10.32 -7.50 -10.24
C GLY A 91 -10.06 -6.13 -10.86
N PHE A 92 -8.83 -5.86 -11.30
CA PHE A 92 -8.53 -4.70 -12.17
C PHE A 92 -8.65 -5.06 -13.65
N THR A 93 -9.04 -4.07 -14.46
CA THR A 93 -8.94 -4.13 -15.93
C THR A 93 -7.51 -3.87 -16.37
N ASP A 94 -7.11 -4.32 -17.56
CA ASP A 94 -5.72 -4.17 -18.03
C ASP A 94 -5.22 -2.71 -18.07
N PRO A 95 -6.04 -1.70 -18.46
CA PRO A 95 -5.63 -0.30 -18.33
C PRO A 95 -5.29 0.10 -16.88
N ILE A 96 -6.10 -0.34 -15.91
CA ILE A 96 -5.88 -0.03 -14.49
C ILE A 96 -4.67 -0.79 -13.95
N LYS A 97 -4.43 -2.04 -14.37
CA LYS A 97 -3.23 -2.80 -14.01
C LYS A 97 -1.96 -2.10 -14.49
N LEU A 98 -1.94 -1.65 -15.76
CA LEU A 98 -0.81 -0.92 -16.33
C LEU A 98 -0.57 0.39 -15.57
N ASP A 99 -1.65 1.11 -15.27
CA ASP A 99 -1.60 2.35 -14.53
C ASP A 99 -1.06 2.17 -13.10
N PHE A 100 -1.53 1.14 -12.40
CA PHE A 100 -1.03 0.77 -11.07
C PHE A 100 0.47 0.46 -11.08
N ARG A 101 0.91 -0.42 -11.99
CA ARG A 101 2.34 -0.77 -12.14
C ARG A 101 3.18 0.46 -12.46
N THR A 102 2.70 1.33 -13.35
CA THR A 102 3.38 2.59 -13.68
C THR A 102 3.49 3.51 -12.45
N ALA A 103 2.42 3.65 -11.68
CA ALA A 103 2.43 4.45 -10.45
C ALA A 103 3.42 3.89 -9.41
N VAL A 104 3.42 2.57 -9.20
CA VAL A 104 4.38 1.88 -8.30
C VAL A 104 5.82 2.17 -8.72
N LEU A 105 6.16 1.98 -10.00
CA LEU A 105 7.52 2.18 -10.49
C LEU A 105 7.97 3.64 -10.40
N ASN A 106 7.08 4.58 -10.70
CA ASN A 106 7.35 6.02 -10.59
C ASN A 106 7.55 6.44 -9.13
N LEU A 107 6.68 5.99 -8.23
CA LEU A 107 6.78 6.28 -6.80
C LEU A 107 8.07 5.67 -6.24
N TYR A 108 8.34 4.40 -6.52
CA TYR A 108 9.58 3.73 -6.11
C TYR A 108 10.80 4.54 -6.57
N GLY A 109 10.92 4.81 -7.87
CA GLY A 109 12.05 5.58 -8.42
C GLY A 109 12.20 6.96 -7.76
N SER A 110 11.09 7.67 -7.51
CA SER A 110 11.12 8.97 -6.85
C SER A 110 11.57 8.89 -5.39
N LEU A 111 11.14 7.86 -4.66
CA LEU A 111 11.43 7.66 -3.25
C LEU A 111 12.84 7.07 -3.04
N SER A 112 13.36 6.27 -3.96
CA SER A 112 14.72 5.74 -3.90
C SER A 112 15.77 6.85 -4.01
N THR A 113 15.43 7.98 -4.63
CA THR A 113 16.36 9.10 -4.80
C THR A 113 16.88 9.67 -3.50
N ILE A 114 16.25 9.40 -2.36
CA ILE A 114 16.59 9.95 -1.04
C ILE A 114 17.24 8.94 -0.07
N VAL A 115 17.51 7.72 -0.55
CA VAL A 115 18.07 6.64 0.27
C VAL A 115 19.59 6.76 0.41
N HIS A 116 20.26 7.31 -0.61
CA HIS A 116 21.71 7.50 -0.62
C HIS A 116 22.06 8.97 -0.75
N ALA A 117 23.05 9.43 0.03
CA ALA A 117 23.60 10.76 -0.12
C ALA A 117 24.15 10.95 -1.55
N SER A 118 23.72 12.01 -2.23
CA SER A 118 24.22 12.36 -3.56
C SER A 118 24.56 13.84 -3.66
N GLN A 119 25.46 14.19 -4.57
CA GLN A 119 25.83 15.59 -4.83
C GLN A 119 24.60 16.44 -5.15
N ALA A 120 23.65 15.90 -5.93
CA ALA A 120 22.41 16.59 -6.29
C ALA A 120 21.54 16.90 -5.07
N GLN A 121 21.41 15.98 -4.11
CA GLN A 121 20.69 16.24 -2.86
C GLN A 121 21.38 17.30 -2.02
N VAL A 122 22.70 17.17 -1.82
CA VAL A 122 23.48 18.13 -1.02
C VAL A 122 23.36 19.53 -1.60
N ALA A 123 23.45 19.67 -2.93
CA ALA A 123 23.25 20.95 -3.60
C ALA A 123 21.82 21.49 -3.41
N SER A 124 20.79 20.65 -3.55
CA SER A 124 19.40 21.02 -3.29
C SER A 124 19.19 21.47 -1.84
N ASP A 125 19.80 20.77 -0.88
CA ASP A 125 19.62 21.07 0.54
C ASP A 125 20.37 22.34 0.95
N LEU A 126 21.55 22.60 0.37
CA LEU A 126 22.24 23.89 0.51
C LEU A 126 21.39 25.04 -0.04
N GLN A 127 20.74 24.86 -1.19
CA GLN A 127 19.85 25.88 -1.76
C GLN A 127 18.63 26.15 -0.87
N LYS A 128 18.00 25.10 -0.33
CA LYS A 128 16.90 25.24 0.64
C LYS A 128 17.33 25.97 1.90
N PHE A 129 18.51 25.62 2.43
CA PHE A 129 19.08 26.25 3.60
C PHE A 129 19.28 27.76 3.39
N GLN A 130 19.78 28.16 2.21
CA GLN A 130 19.91 29.58 1.84
C GLN A 130 18.56 30.31 1.76
N GLN A 131 17.46 29.59 1.56
CA GLN A 131 16.09 30.12 1.54
C GLN A 131 15.42 30.09 2.93
N GLY A 132 16.15 29.70 3.98
CA GLY A 132 15.59 29.51 5.33
C GLY A 132 14.71 28.26 5.47
N ILE A 133 14.73 27.37 4.47
CA ILE A 133 14.00 26.11 4.48
C ILE A 133 14.93 25.04 5.04
N HIS A 134 14.69 24.64 6.28
CA HIS A 134 15.42 23.56 6.93
C HIS A 134 14.48 22.77 7.85
N PHE A 135 15.03 21.77 8.52
CA PHE A 135 14.32 20.94 9.48
C PHE A 135 13.49 21.79 10.46
N GLY A 136 12.19 21.51 10.54
CA GLY A 136 11.21 22.19 11.40
C GLY A 136 10.70 23.52 10.85
N PHE A 137 11.15 23.92 9.65
CA PHE A 137 10.78 25.15 8.96
C PHE A 137 10.35 24.85 7.51
N GLU A 138 9.61 23.76 7.33
CA GLU A 138 9.06 23.37 6.04
C GLU A 138 7.94 24.31 5.61
N THR A 139 7.85 24.53 4.31
CA THR A 139 6.75 25.31 3.73
C THR A 139 5.47 24.48 3.64
N ILE A 140 4.31 25.17 3.64
CA ILE A 140 2.99 24.53 3.45
C ILE A 140 2.97 23.68 2.18
N SER A 141 3.61 24.13 1.10
CA SER A 141 3.65 23.38 -0.16
C SER A 141 4.43 22.06 -0.03
N GLN A 142 5.50 22.02 0.77
CA GLN A 142 6.25 20.79 1.05
C GLN A 142 5.44 19.81 1.90
N VAL A 143 4.71 20.31 2.90
CA VAL A 143 3.82 19.50 3.73
C VAL A 143 2.67 18.92 2.88
N ASN A 144 2.04 19.73 2.03
CA ASN A 144 1.00 19.24 1.13
C ASN A 144 1.54 18.20 0.14
N ARG A 145 2.75 18.40 -0.39
CA ARG A 145 3.39 17.43 -1.27
C ARG A 145 3.66 16.11 -0.56
N ILE A 146 4.13 16.11 0.68
CA ILE A 146 4.34 14.84 1.40
C ILE A 146 3.00 14.15 1.67
N ASN A 147 1.96 14.91 2.02
CA ASN A 147 0.62 14.35 2.25
C ASN A 147 0.07 13.65 1.00
N SER A 148 0.22 14.25 -0.19
CA SER A 148 -0.17 13.61 -1.46
C SER A 148 0.60 12.32 -1.71
N VAL A 149 1.91 12.30 -1.48
CA VAL A 149 2.74 11.09 -1.64
C VAL A 149 2.34 10.01 -0.62
N CYS A 150 2.06 10.38 0.63
CA CYS A 150 1.52 9.46 1.63
C CYS A 150 0.21 8.83 1.14
N LEU A 151 -0.73 9.63 0.65
CA LEU A 151 -2.02 9.14 0.19
C LEU A 151 -1.87 8.15 -0.97
N GLU A 152 -1.00 8.44 -1.94
CA GLU A 152 -0.74 7.54 -3.07
C GLU A 152 -0.09 6.21 -2.64
N VAL A 153 0.92 6.26 -1.77
CA VAL A 153 1.60 5.06 -1.27
C VAL A 153 0.66 4.21 -0.41
N PHE A 154 -0.15 4.84 0.45
CA PHE A 154 -1.12 4.11 1.27
C PHE A 154 -2.28 3.55 0.44
N ASP A 155 -2.74 4.24 -0.61
CA ASP A 155 -3.74 3.69 -1.55
C ASP A 155 -3.22 2.39 -2.20
N ILE A 156 -1.96 2.41 -2.64
CA ILE A 156 -1.29 1.20 -3.15
C ILE A 156 -1.20 0.14 -2.06
N ALA A 157 -0.72 0.47 -0.86
CA ALA A 157 -0.54 -0.49 0.22
C ALA A 157 -1.86 -1.16 0.64
N VAL A 158 -2.97 -0.41 0.69
CA VAL A 158 -4.32 -0.93 0.96
C VAL A 158 -4.73 -1.92 -0.13
N VAL A 159 -4.54 -1.57 -1.41
CA VAL A 159 -4.83 -2.48 -2.53
C VAL A 159 -4.00 -3.76 -2.43
N LEU A 160 -2.70 -3.67 -2.12
CA LEU A 160 -1.83 -4.85 -1.97
C LEU A 160 -2.28 -5.75 -0.80
N ALA A 161 -2.64 -5.16 0.33
CA ALA A 161 -3.17 -5.88 1.48
C ALA A 161 -4.46 -6.65 1.14
N LEU A 162 -5.40 -6.00 0.44
CA LEU A 162 -6.65 -6.62 0.01
C LEU A 162 -6.42 -7.75 -1.02
N HIS A 163 -5.42 -7.62 -1.89
CA HIS A 163 -5.06 -8.71 -2.80
C HIS A 163 -4.39 -9.88 -2.06
N SER A 164 -3.59 -9.62 -1.02
CA SER A 164 -2.90 -10.66 -0.24
C SER A 164 -3.85 -11.62 0.48
N ILE A 165 -5.04 -11.14 0.85
CA ILE A 165 -6.07 -11.93 1.54
C ILE A 165 -7.05 -12.61 0.57
N GLY A 166 -6.93 -12.30 -0.73
CA GLY A 166 -7.78 -12.80 -1.81
C GLY A 166 -9.09 -12.02 -1.97
N LEU A 167 -9.57 -11.96 -3.23
CA LEU A 167 -10.73 -11.14 -3.60
C LEU A 167 -12.03 -11.51 -2.86
N GLY A 168 -12.25 -12.77 -2.52
CA GLY A 168 -13.45 -13.16 -1.76
C GLY A 168 -13.53 -12.47 -0.40
N LEU A 169 -12.44 -12.54 0.38
CA LEU A 169 -12.39 -11.89 1.69
C LEU A 169 -12.27 -10.37 1.57
N ALA A 170 -11.56 -9.86 0.56
CA ALA A 170 -11.52 -8.43 0.27
C ALA A 170 -12.92 -7.87 -0.01
N GLY A 171 -13.73 -8.57 -0.79
CA GLY A 171 -15.13 -8.21 -1.06
C GLY A 171 -15.98 -8.20 0.20
N ASP A 172 -15.84 -9.22 1.06
CA ASP A 172 -16.51 -9.24 2.36
C ASP A 172 -16.10 -8.03 3.23
N ILE A 173 -14.81 -7.67 3.27
CA ILE A 173 -14.31 -6.50 4.03
C ILE A 173 -14.88 -5.19 3.48
N PHE A 174 -14.87 -4.99 2.16
CA PHE A 174 -15.48 -3.81 1.54
C PHE A 174 -16.94 -3.68 1.96
N VAL A 175 -17.69 -4.77 1.82
CA VAL A 175 -19.14 -4.75 1.99
C VAL A 175 -19.59 -4.73 3.45
N THR A 176 -18.84 -5.32 4.37
CA THR A 176 -19.25 -5.48 5.79
C THR A 176 -18.56 -4.53 6.75
N VAL A 177 -17.46 -3.90 6.34
CA VAL A 177 -16.67 -3.03 7.21
C VAL A 177 -16.46 -1.66 6.58
N LEU A 178 -15.95 -1.60 5.35
CA LEU A 178 -15.49 -0.34 4.77
C LEU A 178 -16.63 0.53 4.24
N ASP A 179 -17.64 -0.07 3.59
CA ASP A 179 -18.79 0.64 3.04
C ASP A 179 -19.66 1.29 4.13
N ASP A 180 -19.68 0.70 5.33
CA ASP A 180 -20.36 1.25 6.51
C ASP A 180 -19.56 2.38 7.19
N GLU A 181 -18.32 2.63 6.75
CA GLU A 181 -17.46 3.70 7.24
C GLU A 181 -17.32 4.84 6.22
N PRO A 182 -18.28 5.78 6.15
CA PRO A 182 -18.33 6.81 5.11
C PRO A 182 -17.17 7.82 5.17
N LYS A 183 -16.45 7.87 6.30
CA LYS A 183 -15.30 8.76 6.52
C LYS A 183 -13.97 8.14 6.12
N TRP A 184 -13.95 6.88 5.67
CA TRP A 184 -12.72 6.23 5.28
C TRP A 184 -12.14 6.89 4.01
N ILE A 185 -10.95 7.48 4.15
CA ILE A 185 -10.36 8.38 3.15
C ILE A 185 -10.06 7.69 1.81
N PHE A 186 -9.90 6.35 1.82
CA PHE A 186 -9.52 5.56 0.65
C PHE A 186 -10.69 5.15 -0.24
N HIS A 187 -11.94 5.46 0.14
CA HIS A 187 -13.11 5.21 -0.71
C HIS A 187 -13.01 5.84 -2.11
N ASN A 188 -12.33 6.98 -2.20
CA ASN A 188 -12.22 7.76 -3.43
C ASN A 188 -10.80 7.87 -3.96
N THR A 189 -9.85 7.12 -3.40
CA THR A 189 -8.49 7.09 -3.92
C THR A 189 -8.43 6.26 -5.19
N ARG A 190 -7.40 6.54 -5.99
CA ARG A 190 -7.30 6.12 -7.39
C ARG A 190 -7.49 4.63 -7.59
N PHE A 191 -6.84 3.81 -6.77
CA PHE A 191 -6.81 2.35 -6.97
C PHE A 191 -7.81 1.63 -6.07
N THR A 192 -7.96 2.04 -4.82
CA THR A 192 -8.93 1.44 -3.90
C THR A 192 -10.36 1.57 -4.43
N LYS A 193 -10.71 2.70 -5.04
CA LYS A 193 -12.02 2.91 -5.67
C LYS A 193 -12.27 1.92 -6.82
N GLU A 194 -11.28 1.69 -7.67
CA GLU A 194 -11.41 0.73 -8.78
C GLU A 194 -11.51 -0.71 -8.24
N LEU A 195 -10.87 -1.01 -7.12
CA LEU A 195 -10.97 -2.33 -6.48
C LEU A 195 -12.36 -2.53 -5.86
N SER A 196 -12.86 -1.52 -5.15
CA SER A 196 -14.22 -1.53 -4.61
C SER A 196 -15.27 -1.76 -5.71
N ARG A 197 -15.09 -1.11 -6.88
CA ARG A 197 -15.97 -1.30 -8.05
C ARG A 197 -16.03 -2.74 -8.56
N HIS A 198 -14.98 -3.54 -8.35
CA HIS A 198 -15.00 -4.95 -8.73
C HIS A 198 -16.05 -5.75 -7.94
N PHE A 199 -16.31 -5.36 -6.69
CA PHE A 199 -17.30 -5.99 -5.82
C PHE A 199 -18.70 -5.39 -5.97
N ASP A 200 -18.85 -4.40 -6.85
CA ASP A 200 -20.07 -3.61 -7.06
C ASP A 200 -21.15 -4.37 -7.86
N TYR A 201 -21.16 -5.72 -7.82
CA TYR A 201 -22.30 -6.56 -8.22
C TYR A 201 -23.48 -6.42 -7.22
N LYS A 202 -23.78 -5.18 -6.82
CA LYS A 202 -24.89 -4.71 -5.96
C LYS A 202 -26.29 -5.11 -6.45
N VAL A 203 -26.40 -5.94 -7.48
CA VAL A 203 -27.64 -6.47 -8.06
C VAL A 203 -28.30 -7.50 -7.14
N GLU A 204 -27.54 -8.35 -6.43
CA GLU A 204 -28.13 -9.38 -5.57
C GLU A 204 -28.69 -8.83 -4.24
N ARG A 205 -28.15 -7.72 -3.73
CA ARG A 205 -28.57 -7.15 -2.43
C ARG A 205 -29.72 -6.14 -2.50
N ARG A 206 -30.07 -5.59 -3.68
CA ARG A 206 -31.37 -4.92 -3.84
C ARG A 206 -32.55 -5.90 -3.78
N GLN A 207 -32.30 -7.20 -3.89
CA GLN A 207 -33.33 -8.25 -3.88
C GLN A 207 -33.45 -8.99 -2.54
N SER A 208 -32.55 -8.80 -1.57
CA SER A 208 -32.80 -9.29 -0.21
C SER A 208 -33.84 -8.39 0.45
N PRO A 209 -35.06 -8.89 0.70
CA PRO A 209 -36.07 -8.09 1.38
C PRO A 209 -35.53 -7.75 2.76
N LYS A 210 -35.70 -6.49 3.17
CA LYS A 210 -35.63 -6.10 4.58
C LYS A 210 -36.36 -7.19 5.38
N ARG A 211 -35.65 -7.88 6.27
CA ARG A 211 -36.31 -8.67 7.32
C ARG A 211 -37.20 -7.68 8.05
N THR A 212 -38.49 -7.79 7.79
CA THR A 212 -39.53 -7.13 8.56
C THR A 212 -39.30 -7.53 10.01
N SER A 213 -38.97 -6.55 10.83
CA SER A 213 -39.18 -6.61 12.26
C SER A 213 -40.66 -6.89 12.49
N SER A 214 -40.99 -8.17 12.67
CA SER A 214 -42.27 -8.59 13.24
C SER A 214 -42.20 -8.40 14.75
N GLU A 215 -43.24 -7.77 15.25
CA GLU A 215 -43.62 -7.47 16.64
C GLU A 215 -43.37 -8.61 17.64
#